data_AF-A0A6L7GJH0-F1
#
_entry.id   AF-A0A6L7GJH0-F1
#
_cell.length_a   1.000
_cell.length_b   1.000
_cell.length_c   1.000
_cell.angle_alpha   90.00
_cell.angle_beta   90.00
_cell.angle_gamma   90.00
#
_symmetry.space_group_name_H-M   'P 1'
#
loop_
_entity.id
_entity.type
_entity.pdbx_description
1 polymer ?
#
loop_
_entity_poly.entity_id
_entity_poly.type
_entity_poly.pdbx_seq_one_letter_code
_entity_poly.pdbx_strand_id
1 'polypeptide(L)'
;MSEYLEGWPAGRDGSRWVTRPSNAGGIVMQSAHAESPTEATTSAEGEFTVTAARSQVSTTVAPDRTVLEALREAGVAVPSSCEVGICGTCETAVLRGCPDHRDSLLTDEERRSNQVMLVCVSRSRSAELELDL
;
A
#
# COMPACT_ATOMS: atom_id res chain seq x y z
N MET A 1 13.71 34.95 29.49
CA MET A 1 12.36 34.93 28.90
C MET A 1 12.26 33.66 28.09
N SER A 2 11.47 32.64 28.36
CA SER A 2 10.57 32.16 29.42
C SER A 2 10.46 30.67 29.04
N GLU A 3 10.64 29.71 29.94
CA GLU A 3 9.57 29.20 30.83
C GLU A 3 8.33 28.75 30.04
N TYR A 4 7.73 27.58 30.23
CA TYR A 4 7.98 26.41 31.08
C TYR A 4 6.78 25.46 30.78
N LEU A 5 7.03 24.15 30.68
CA LEU A 5 6.11 23.01 30.97
C LEU A 5 4.76 22.91 30.18
N GLU A 6 4.03 21.81 30.06
CA GLU A 6 3.76 20.59 30.85
C GLU A 6 3.25 19.53 29.84
N GLY A 7 3.37 18.21 29.96
CA GLY A 7 3.83 17.30 30.99
C GLY A 7 3.54 15.89 30.47
N TRP A 8 4.49 14.97 30.62
CA TRP A 8 4.27 13.55 30.41
C TRP A 8 4.53 12.83 31.74
N PRO A 9 3.53 12.16 32.34
CA PRO A 9 3.73 11.43 33.57
C PRO A 9 4.31 10.04 33.28
N ALA A 10 5.41 9.76 33.97
CA ALA A 10 5.75 8.53 34.69
C ALA A 10 5.14 7.19 34.23
N GLY A 11 6.02 6.20 33.99
CA GLY A 11 5.69 4.83 34.38
C GLY A 11 6.54 3.71 33.77
N ARG A 12 7.52 3.25 34.56
CA ARG A 12 7.92 1.84 34.75
C ARG A 12 8.63 1.12 33.60
N ASP A 13 9.94 0.88 33.68
CA ASP A 13 10.59 -0.16 34.49
C ASP A 13 9.99 -1.56 34.30
N GLY A 14 10.77 -2.49 33.75
CA GLY A 14 10.29 -3.86 33.55
C GLY A 14 11.00 -4.66 32.46
N SER A 15 12.33 -4.63 32.44
CA SER A 15 13.11 -5.68 31.77
C SER A 15 12.73 -7.05 32.35
N ARG A 16 12.06 -7.87 31.53
CA ARG A 16 11.98 -9.32 31.78
C ARG A 16 11.99 -10.10 30.47
N TRP A 17 13.18 -10.19 29.88
CA TRP A 17 13.46 -11.19 28.84
C TRP A 17 13.51 -12.56 29.52
N VAL A 18 12.39 -13.28 29.51
CA VAL A 18 12.41 -14.73 29.74
C VAL A 18 12.71 -15.38 28.40
N THR A 19 13.94 -15.82 28.21
CA THR A 19 14.26 -16.84 27.21
C THR A 19 13.80 -18.20 27.75
N ARG A 20 12.78 -18.78 27.12
CA ARG A 20 12.44 -20.19 27.28
C ARG A 20 13.14 -20.98 26.17
N PRO A 21 14.01 -21.95 26.49
CA PRO A 21 14.35 -23.00 25.55
C PRO A 21 13.31 -24.12 25.70
N SER A 22 12.60 -24.46 24.63
CA SER A 22 11.85 -25.71 24.55
C SER A 22 12.38 -26.56 23.41
N ASN A 23 13.30 -27.44 23.82
CA ASN A 23 13.61 -28.77 23.32
C ASN A 23 12.69 -29.40 22.25
N ALA A 24 13.39 -29.93 21.24
CA ALA A 24 13.17 -31.14 20.44
C ALA A 24 11.84 -31.92 20.60
N GLY A 25 11.15 -32.08 19.47
CA GLY A 25 10.12 -33.11 19.31
C GLY A 25 9.52 -33.14 17.91
N GLY A 26 9.87 -34.17 17.12
CA GLY A 26 9.01 -34.79 16.11
C GLY A 26 8.83 -34.05 14.78
N ILE A 27 9.45 -34.57 13.72
CA ILE A 27 9.04 -34.28 12.34
C ILE A 27 7.72 -35.03 12.11
N VAL A 28 6.62 -34.27 12.00
CA VAL A 28 5.37 -34.76 11.42
C VAL A 28 5.28 -34.19 10.02
N MET A 29 5.33 -35.04 9.01
CA MET A 29 5.16 -34.68 7.61
C MET A 29 3.70 -34.22 7.43
N GLN A 30 3.48 -32.92 7.27
CA GLN A 30 2.18 -32.35 6.91
C GLN A 30 2.32 -31.60 5.59
N SER A 31 1.62 -32.11 4.58
CA SER A 31 1.38 -31.43 3.31
C SER A 31 0.42 -30.27 3.56
N ALA A 32 0.96 -29.12 3.96
CA ALA A 32 0.23 -27.88 3.99
C ALA A 32 0.41 -27.18 2.64
N HIS A 33 -0.72 -26.79 2.05
CA HIS A 33 -0.81 -25.79 0.99
C HIS A 33 0.03 -24.57 1.45
N ALA A 34 1.20 -24.38 0.84
CA ALA A 34 2.11 -23.32 1.22
C ALA A 34 1.65 -22.02 0.55
N GLU A 35 0.68 -21.35 1.16
CA GLU A 35 0.55 -19.90 1.03
C GLU A 35 1.67 -19.30 1.89
N SER A 36 2.86 -19.17 1.30
CA SER A 36 4.04 -18.67 2.01
C SER A 36 3.96 -17.15 2.18
N PRO A 37 3.95 -16.63 3.42
CA PRO A 37 4.08 -15.20 3.67
C PRO A 37 5.55 -14.84 3.45
N THR A 38 5.85 -14.09 2.39
CA THR A 38 7.23 -13.77 2.05
C THR A 38 7.38 -12.28 1.82
N GLU A 39 7.91 -11.61 2.86
CA GLU A 39 8.75 -10.41 2.80
C GLU A 39 8.41 -9.38 1.71
N ALA A 40 7.74 -8.29 2.13
CA ALA A 40 7.42 -7.13 1.31
C ALA A 40 8.67 -6.39 0.82
N THR A 41 9.36 -6.99 -0.15
CA THR A 41 10.31 -6.29 -1.01
C THR A 41 9.47 -5.43 -1.94
N THR A 42 9.40 -4.14 -1.63
CA THR A 42 8.56 -3.16 -2.34
C THR A 42 9.14 -2.90 -3.73
N SER A 43 8.93 -3.84 -4.63
CA SER A 43 9.19 -3.71 -6.06
C SER A 43 7.89 -3.22 -6.70
N ALA A 44 7.96 -2.36 -7.72
CA ALA A 44 6.77 -1.87 -8.42
C ALA A 44 5.90 -2.98 -9.06
N GLU A 45 6.43 -4.20 -9.09
CA GLU A 45 5.80 -5.43 -9.59
C GLU A 45 5.21 -6.29 -8.48
N GLY A 46 5.33 -5.90 -7.21
CA GLY A 46 4.77 -6.62 -6.06
C GLY A 46 3.30 -6.31 -5.80
N GLU A 47 2.75 -7.03 -4.82
CA GLU A 47 1.47 -6.67 -4.22
C GLU A 47 1.61 -5.40 -3.36
N PHE A 48 0.54 -4.62 -3.29
CA PHE A 48 0.46 -3.46 -2.42
C PHE A 48 -1.00 -3.19 -2.03
N THR A 49 -1.19 -2.47 -0.93
CA THR A 49 -2.52 -2.08 -0.46
C THR A 49 -2.87 -0.69 -0.98
N VAL A 50 -4.07 -0.55 -1.54
CA VAL A 50 -4.63 0.75 -1.93
C VAL A 50 -5.84 1.08 -1.06
N THR A 51 -5.90 2.31 -0.55
CA THR A 51 -7.00 2.83 0.26
C THR A 51 -7.66 3.99 -0.45
N ALA A 52 -8.96 3.87 -0.69
CA ALA A 52 -9.83 4.95 -1.16
C ALA A 52 -10.34 5.72 0.07
N ALA A 53 -9.82 6.94 0.28
CA ALA A 53 -10.00 7.69 1.52
C ALA A 53 -11.43 8.19 1.76
N ARG A 54 -12.15 8.63 0.72
CA ARG A 54 -13.54 9.09 0.82
C ARG A 54 -14.51 7.94 0.98
N SER A 55 -14.25 6.83 0.29
CA SER A 55 -15.05 5.62 0.36
C SER A 55 -14.71 4.76 1.59
N GLN A 56 -13.58 5.03 2.26
CA GLN A 56 -13.03 4.27 3.39
C GLN A 56 -12.85 2.77 3.07
N VAL A 57 -12.60 2.46 1.79
CA VAL A 57 -12.39 1.09 1.31
C VAL A 57 -10.89 0.87 1.13
N SER A 58 -10.38 -0.24 1.65
CA SER A 58 -9.00 -0.67 1.43
C SER A 58 -9.01 -2.04 0.76
N THR A 59 -8.20 -2.18 -0.30
CA THR A 59 -8.10 -3.40 -1.08
C THR A 59 -6.65 -3.70 -1.43
N THR A 60 -6.33 -4.98 -1.61
CA THR A 60 -4.98 -5.41 -2.00
C THR A 60 -4.93 -5.56 -3.51
N VAL A 61 -3.92 -4.96 -4.13
CA VAL A 61 -3.67 -5.02 -5.57
C VAL A 61 -2.64 -6.09 -5.84
N ALA A 62 -3.07 -7.19 -6.46
CA ALA A 62 -2.20 -8.28 -6.89
C ALA A 62 -1.18 -7.81 -7.97
N PRO A 63 -0.04 -8.51 -8.13
CA PRO A 63 0.98 -8.17 -9.14
C PRO A 63 0.43 -8.19 -10.58
N ASP A 64 -0.53 -9.05 -10.86
CA ASP A 64 -1.19 -9.25 -12.17
C ASP A 64 -2.42 -8.36 -12.39
N ARG A 65 -2.78 -7.52 -11.42
CA ARG A 65 -3.98 -6.66 -11.47
C ARG A 65 -3.67 -5.18 -11.42
N THR A 66 -4.52 -4.39 -12.07
CA THR A 66 -4.45 -2.92 -12.02
C THR A 66 -5.13 -2.38 -10.76
N VAL A 67 -4.76 -1.16 -10.36
CA VAL A 67 -5.43 -0.45 -9.26
C VAL A 67 -6.90 -0.22 -9.58
N LEU A 68 -7.22 0.13 -10.84
CA LEU A 68 -8.58 0.32 -11.31
C LEU A 68 -9.46 -0.92 -11.11
N GLU A 69 -8.97 -2.11 -11.49
CA GLU A 69 -9.71 -3.37 -11.31
C GLU A 69 -9.96 -3.66 -9.83
N ALA A 70 -8.91 -3.59 -9.01
CA ALA A 70 -9.02 -3.88 -7.57
C ALA A 70 -10.01 -2.93 -6.87
N LEU A 71 -10.01 -1.65 -7.21
CA LEU A 71 -10.96 -0.67 -6.67
C LEU A 71 -12.40 -0.95 -7.11
N ARG A 72 -12.61 -1.33 -8.38
CA ARG A 72 -13.93 -1.68 -8.90
C ARG A 72 -14.50 -2.93 -8.24
N GLU A 73 -13.67 -3.95 -8.06
CA GLU A 73 -14.05 -5.19 -7.35
C GLU A 73 -14.42 -4.89 -5.89
N ALA A 74 -13.73 -3.93 -5.27
CA ALA A 74 -14.03 -3.45 -3.93
C ALA A 74 -15.24 -2.49 -3.86
N GLY A 75 -15.91 -2.22 -4.99
CA GLY A 75 -17.11 -1.39 -5.06
C GLY A 75 -16.87 0.12 -5.18
N VAL A 76 -15.62 0.56 -5.41
CA VAL A 76 -15.28 1.96 -5.63
C VAL A 76 -15.42 2.29 -7.12
N ALA A 77 -16.32 3.23 -7.42
CA ALA A 77 -16.58 3.64 -8.80
C ALA A 77 -15.52 4.64 -9.27
N VAL A 78 -14.61 4.18 -10.13
CA VAL A 78 -13.61 5.03 -10.78
C VAL A 78 -13.96 5.23 -12.26
N PRO A 79 -14.02 6.48 -12.74
CA PRO A 79 -14.24 6.76 -14.16
C PRO A 79 -13.07 6.19 -14.99
N SER A 80 -13.39 5.45 -16.06
CA SER A 80 -12.38 5.01 -17.04
C SER A 80 -12.95 5.07 -18.46
N SER A 81 -12.06 5.05 -19.46
CA SER A 81 -12.44 4.99 -20.86
C SER A 81 -11.47 4.14 -21.68
N CYS A 82 -10.20 4.55 -21.81
CA CYS A 82 -9.25 3.85 -22.67
C CYS A 82 -8.49 2.71 -21.98
N GLU A 83 -8.31 2.78 -20.67
CA GLU A 83 -7.57 1.80 -19.84
C GLU A 83 -6.13 1.49 -20.30
N VAL A 84 -5.55 2.33 -21.16
CA VAL A 84 -4.18 2.21 -21.67
C VAL A 84 -3.29 3.41 -21.30
N GLY A 85 -3.77 4.31 -20.43
CA GLY A 85 -2.96 5.40 -19.88
C GLY A 85 -2.74 6.60 -20.80
N ILE A 86 -3.70 6.89 -21.70
CA ILE A 86 -3.58 8.01 -22.68
C ILE A 86 -4.71 9.05 -22.61
N CYS A 87 -5.85 8.76 -21.98
CA CYS A 87 -7.03 9.65 -22.01
C CYS A 87 -7.22 10.54 -20.78
N GLY A 88 -6.60 10.20 -19.64
CA GLY A 88 -6.76 10.94 -18.37
C GLY A 88 -8.06 10.72 -17.61
N THR A 89 -9.06 9.99 -18.15
CA THR A 89 -10.33 9.74 -17.43
C THR A 89 -10.15 9.03 -16.08
N CYS A 90 -9.12 8.17 -15.97
CA CYS A 90 -8.79 7.41 -14.77
C CYS A 90 -7.80 8.14 -13.83
N GLU A 91 -7.64 9.46 -13.99
CA GLU A 91 -6.78 10.27 -13.12
C GLU A 91 -7.35 10.35 -11.71
N THR A 92 -6.49 10.22 -10.70
CA THR A 92 -6.87 10.27 -9.30
C THR A 92 -5.77 10.93 -8.48
N ALA A 93 -6.16 11.75 -7.51
CA ALA A 93 -5.23 12.37 -6.58
C ALA A 93 -4.69 11.36 -5.57
N VAL A 94 -3.38 11.45 -5.32
CA VAL A 94 -2.65 10.59 -4.39
C VAL A 94 -2.43 11.37 -3.10
N LEU A 95 -2.97 10.86 -2.00
CA LEU A 95 -2.85 11.46 -0.67
C LEU A 95 -1.61 10.96 0.07
N ARG A 96 -1.23 9.69 -0.17
CA ARG A 96 -0.05 9.06 0.46
C ARG A 96 0.51 7.95 -0.44
N GLY A 97 1.83 7.78 -0.41
CA GLY A 97 2.55 6.74 -1.15
C GLY A 97 3.29 7.28 -2.38
N CYS A 98 4.03 6.42 -3.05
CA CYS A 98 4.81 6.76 -4.25
C CYS A 98 4.30 5.96 -5.45
N PRO A 99 3.55 6.58 -6.38
CA PRO A 99 3.09 5.92 -7.60
C PRO A 99 4.26 5.47 -8.51
N ASP A 100 4.06 4.35 -9.19
CA ASP A 100 4.84 3.92 -10.33
C ASP A 100 4.11 4.32 -11.62
N HIS A 101 4.45 5.49 -12.16
CA HIS A 101 3.80 6.05 -13.35
C HIS A 101 4.13 5.23 -14.60
N ARG A 102 3.12 4.64 -15.22
CA ARG A 102 3.24 3.87 -16.47
C ARG A 102 2.43 4.47 -17.62
N ASP A 103 1.79 5.60 -17.38
CA ASP A 103 1.06 6.35 -18.40
C ASP A 103 2.01 7.09 -19.36
N SER A 104 1.42 7.60 -20.45
CA SER A 104 2.10 8.48 -21.41
C SER A 104 1.51 9.88 -21.43
N LEU A 105 0.65 10.21 -20.45
CA LEU A 105 -0.09 11.47 -20.40
C LEU A 105 0.64 12.52 -19.55
N LEU A 106 1.07 12.13 -18.35
CA LEU A 106 1.70 13.04 -17.39
C LEU A 106 3.10 13.40 -17.87
N THR A 107 3.45 14.67 -17.72
CA THR A 107 4.82 15.17 -17.90
C THR A 107 5.74 14.64 -16.79
N ASP A 108 7.05 14.68 -17.03
CA ASP A 108 8.00 14.25 -15.99
C ASP A 108 7.88 15.05 -14.69
N GLU A 109 7.51 16.33 -14.76
CA GLU A 109 7.32 17.16 -13.58
C GLU A 109 6.09 16.74 -12.78
N GLU A 110 4.98 16.46 -13.46
CA GLU A 110 3.77 15.94 -12.82
C GLU A 110 4.02 14.57 -12.18
N ARG A 111 4.73 13.67 -12.88
CA ARG A 111 5.14 12.36 -12.34
C ARG A 111 6.02 12.50 -11.10
N ARG A 112 6.98 13.42 -11.09
CA ARG A 112 7.85 13.68 -9.92
C ARG A 112 7.07 14.23 -8.73
N SER A 113 6.02 15.01 -8.99
CA SER A 113 5.20 15.58 -7.93
C SER A 113 4.43 14.52 -7.14
N ASN A 114 4.12 13.36 -7.75
CA ASN A 114 3.34 12.27 -7.17
C ASN A 114 1.98 12.70 -6.60
N GLN A 115 1.43 13.83 -7.04
CA GLN A 115 0.14 14.34 -6.56
C GLN A 115 -1.06 13.66 -7.21
N VAL A 116 -0.89 13.13 -8.42
CA VAL A 116 -1.92 12.45 -9.20
C VAL A 116 -1.33 11.21 -9.88
N MET A 117 -2.17 10.25 -10.21
CA MET A 117 -1.80 9.08 -11.01
C MET A 117 -2.98 8.59 -11.86
N LEU A 118 -2.66 7.88 -12.95
CA LEU A 118 -3.65 7.17 -13.76
C LEU A 118 -3.79 5.72 -13.27
N VAL A 119 -4.84 5.45 -12.48
CA VAL A 119 -5.02 4.15 -11.78
C VAL A 119 -5.26 2.96 -12.72
N CYS A 120 -5.53 3.22 -14.01
CA CYS A 120 -5.76 2.18 -15.00
C CYS A 120 -4.49 1.49 -15.49
N VAL A 121 -3.30 2.11 -15.35
CA VAL A 121 -2.03 1.49 -15.76
C VAL A 121 -0.91 1.67 -14.73
N SER A 122 -0.96 2.74 -13.95
CA SER A 122 0.06 3.05 -12.95
C SER A 122 -0.11 2.17 -11.71
N ARG A 123 1.01 1.83 -11.07
CA ARG A 123 1.06 1.00 -9.84
C ARG A 123 1.61 1.82 -8.68
N SER A 124 2.04 1.16 -7.61
CA SER A 124 2.73 1.77 -6.48
C SER A 124 4.14 1.21 -6.35
N ARG A 125 5.11 2.07 -6.03
CA ARG A 125 6.45 1.71 -5.55
C ARG A 125 6.48 1.53 -4.03
N SER A 126 5.43 1.95 -3.34
CA SER A 126 5.24 1.83 -1.89
C SER A 126 4.28 0.67 -1.58
N ALA A 127 4.43 0.07 -0.40
CA ALA A 127 3.57 -1.04 0.03
C ALA A 127 2.12 -0.57 0.29
N GLU A 128 1.95 0.71 0.58
CA GLU A 128 0.66 1.35 0.83
C GLU A 128 0.52 2.58 -0.07
N LEU A 129 -0.68 2.74 -0.64
CA LEU A 129 -1.08 3.87 -1.47
C LEU A 129 -2.45 4.37 -1.02
N GLU A 130 -2.60 5.68 -0.85
CA GLU A 130 -3.88 6.29 -0.46
C GLU A 130 -4.34 7.26 -1.55
N LEU A 131 -5.59 7.12 -1.97
CA LEU A 131 -6.21 7.85 -3.07
C LEU A 131 -7.44 8.61 -2.59
N ASP A 132 -7.69 9.77 -3.20
CA ASP A 132 -8.82 10.64 -2.86
C ASP A 132 -10.15 10.18 -3.52
N LEU A 133 -10.56 8.93 -3.25
CA LEU A 133 -11.74 8.26 -3.81
C LEU A 133 -12.67 7.69 -2.73
#